data_AF-A0A1H9QNC2-F1
#
_entry.id   AF-A0A1H9QNC2-F1
#
_cell.length_a   1.000
_cell.length_b   1.000
_cell.length_c   1.000
_cell.angle_alpha   90.00
_cell.angle_beta   90.00
_cell.angle_gamma   90.00
#
_symmetry.space_group_name_H-M   'P 1'
#
loop_
_entity.id
_entity.type
_entity.pdbx_description
1 polymer ?
#
loop_
_entity_poly.entity_id
_entity_poly.type
_entity_poly.pdbx_seq_one_letter_code
_entity_poly.pdbx_strand_id
1 'polypeptide(L)' 'MTAIPRKRQFLAELLKFSAAKFKENIVYSEAEVNIILAGIIDDKAWLRRMLVDYGYLQRDPYGKSYRLRQA' A
#
# COMPACT_ATOMS: atom_id res chain seq x y z
N MET A 1 -11.21 0.55 -29.38
CA MET A 1 -10.60 1.45 -28.39
C MET A 1 -11.03 0.97 -27.00
N THR A 2 -10.20 0.19 -26.33
CA THR A 2 -10.58 -0.40 -25.03
C THR A 2 -10.44 0.66 -23.96
N ALA A 3 -11.56 1.30 -23.61
CA ALA A 3 -11.61 2.28 -22.52
C ALA A 3 -11.20 1.59 -21.22
N ILE A 4 -9.98 1.85 -20.76
CA ILE A 4 -9.55 1.42 -19.43
C ILE A 4 -10.48 2.12 -18.43
N PRO A 5 -11.22 1.40 -17.59
CA PRO A 5 -12.18 2.02 -16.69
C PRO A 5 -11.43 2.93 -15.71
N ARG A 6 -11.84 4.21 -15.67
CA ARG A 6 -11.25 5.32 -14.87
C ARG A 6 -10.91 4.94 -13.42
N LYS A 7 -11.67 4.00 -12.83
CA LYS A 7 -11.44 3.45 -11.48
C LYS A 7 -10.11 2.69 -11.32
N ARG A 8 -9.64 1.98 -12.35
CA ARG A 8 -8.39 1.20 -12.29
C ARG A 8 -7.14 2.09 -12.34
N GLN A 9 -7.20 3.18 -13.09
CA GLN A 9 -6.10 4.15 -13.17
C GLN A 9 -5.94 4.89 -11.84
N PHE A 10 -7.04 5.37 -11.26
CA PHE A 10 -7.04 5.99 -9.94
C PHE A 10 -6.43 5.08 -8.88
N LEU A 11 -6.85 3.80 -8.85
CA LEU A 11 -6.29 2.83 -7.91
C LEU A 11 -4.78 2.64 -8.10
N ALA A 12 -4.31 2.47 -9.33
CA ALA A 12 -2.88 2.29 -9.59
C ALA A 12 -2.06 3.51 -9.13
N GLU A 13 -2.57 4.72 -9.35
CA GLU A 13 -1.92 5.95 -8.92
C GLU A 13 -1.93 6.10 -7.39
N LEU A 14 -3.05 5.77 -6.74
CA LEU A 14 -3.18 5.76 -5.29
C LEU A 14 -2.19 4.78 -4.65
N LEU A 15 -2.06 3.57 -5.19
CA LEU A 15 -1.13 2.56 -4.69
C LEU A 15 0.33 3.00 -4.87
N LYS A 16 0.68 3.54 -6.04
CA LYS A 16 2.03 4.10 -6.27
C LYS A 16 2.35 5.25 -5.32
N PHE A 17 1.43 6.20 -5.15
CA PHE A 17 1.59 7.34 -4.26
C PHE A 17 1.76 6.89 -2.80
N SER A 18 0.97 5.90 -2.38
CA SER A 18 1.04 5.35 -1.03
C SER A 18 2.35 4.57 -0.82
N ALA A 19 2.77 3.75 -1.78
CA ALA A 19 4.02 3.01 -1.74
C ALA A 19 5.23 3.95 -1.63
N ALA A 20 5.21 5.09 -2.32
CA ALA A 20 6.28 6.10 -2.27
C ALA A 20 6.47 6.75 -0.90
N LYS A 21 5.53 6.59 0.04
CA LYS A 21 5.69 7.05 1.44
C LYS A 21 6.52 6.09 2.29
N PHE A 22 6.69 4.85 1.84
CA PHE A 22 7.48 3.84 2.55
C PHE A 22 8.91 3.85 2.05
N LYS A 23 9.85 3.80 2.99
CA LYS A 23 11.29 3.64 2.70
C LYS A 23 11.66 2.18 2.56
N GLU A 24 12.61 1.92 1.66
CA GLU A 24 13.27 0.63 1.50
C GLU A 24 14.06 0.23 2.74
N ASN A 25 14.24 -1.08 2.96
CA ASN A 25 14.95 -1.65 4.10
C ASN A 25 14.42 -1.26 5.49
N ILE A 26 13.22 -0.67 5.57
CA ILE A 26 12.54 -0.39 6.83
C ILE A 26 11.37 -1.36 7.00
N VAL A 27 11.26 -1.91 8.21
CA VAL A 27 10.11 -2.68 8.65
C VAL A 27 9.20 -1.75 9.45
N TYR A 28 7.96 -1.63 9.01
CA TYR A 28 6.91 -0.87 9.66
C TYR A 28 5.96 -1.81 10.39
N SER A 29 5.57 -1.45 11.59
CA SER A 29 4.46 -2.09 12.29
C SER A 29 3.12 -1.71 11.65
N GLU A 30 2.08 -2.50 11.92
CA GLU A 30 0.71 -2.14 11.50
C GLU A 30 0.32 -0.71 11.93
N ALA A 31 0.70 -0.30 13.14
CA ALA A 31 0.40 1.03 13.66
C ALA A 31 1.06 2.13 12.83
N GLU A 32 2.35 1.97 12.49
CA GLU A 32 3.08 2.92 11.64
C GLU A 32 2.50 3.00 10.23
N VAL A 33 2.17 1.85 9.64
CA VAL A 33 1.51 1.81 8.33
C VAL A 33 0.16 2.52 8.40
N ASN A 34 -0.64 2.27 9.43
CA ASN A 34 -1.92 2.96 9.63
C ASN A 34 -1.72 4.48 9.73
N ILE A 35 -0.69 4.96 10.43
CA ILE A 35 -0.39 6.40 10.54
C ILE A 35 -0.02 6.98 9.17
N ILE A 36 0.85 6.31 8.41
CA ILE A 36 1.26 6.76 7.07
C ILE A 36 0.05 6.85 6.13
N LEU A 37 -0.84 5.84 6.18
CA LEU A 37 -2.01 5.78 5.32
C LEU A 37 -3.16 6.67 5.80
N ALA A 38 -3.21 7.06 7.08
CA ALA A 38 -4.23 7.95 7.64
C ALA A 38 -4.24 9.32 6.94
N GLY A 39 -3.08 9.79 6.47
CA GLY A 39 -2.98 11.03 5.69
C GLY A 39 -3.43 10.92 4.24
N ILE A 40 -3.86 9.73 3.79
CA ILE A 40 -4.25 9.45 2.41
C ILE A 40 -5.74 9.10 2.32
N ILE A 41 -6.21 8.18 3.16
CA ILE A 41 -7.57 7.64 3.14
C ILE A 41 -7.99 7.14 4.53
N ASP A 42 -9.28 7.25 4.84
CA ASP A 42 -9.85 6.75 6.09
C ASP A 42 -9.74 5.23 6.23
N ASP A 43 -10.08 4.48 5.18
CA ASP A 43 -9.98 3.02 5.10
C ASP A 43 -8.54 2.54 4.87
N LYS A 44 -7.75 2.66 5.93
CA LYS A 44 -6.36 2.21 6.01
C LYS A 44 -6.25 0.69 5.80
N ALA A 45 -7.22 -0.08 6.30
CA ALA A 45 -7.18 -1.53 6.21
C ALA A 45 -7.32 -2.01 4.76
N TRP A 46 -8.25 -1.42 4.00
CA TRP A 46 -8.39 -1.68 2.58
C TRP A 46 -7.12 -1.31 1.80
N LEU A 47 -6.56 -0.11 2.02
CA LEU A 47 -5.37 0.33 1.30
C LEU A 47 -4.13 -0.52 1.62
N ARG A 48 -3.94 -0.92 2.90
CA ARG A 48 -2.90 -1.89 3.29
C ARG A 48 -3.02 -3.19 2.53
N ARG A 49 -4.24 -3.73 2.46
CA ARG A 49 -4.51 -5.00 1.76
C ARG A 49 -4.19 -4.86 0.27
N MET A 50 -4.63 -3.77 -0.36
CA MET A 50 -4.34 -3.53 -1.77
C MET A 50 -2.84 -3.37 -2.06
N LEU A 51 -2.10 -2.67 -1.20
CA LEU A 51 -0.64 -2.55 -1.33
C LEU A 51 0.06 -3.90 -1.27
N VAL A 52 -0.43 -4.83 -0.44
CA VAL A 52 0.10 -6.20 -0.35
C VAL A 52 -0.32 -7.04 -1.55
N ASP A 53 -1.61 -7.02 -1.90
CA ASP A 53 -2.19 -7.79 -3.00
C ASP A 53 -1.56 -7.41 -4.35
N TYR A 54 -1.24 -6.13 -4.56
CA TYR A 54 -0.55 -5.63 -5.76
C TYR A 54 0.97 -5.71 -5.67
N GLY A 55 1.52 -6.21 -4.56
CA GLY A 55 2.94 -6.47 -4.40
C GLY A 55 3.82 -5.24 -4.14
N TYR A 56 3.26 -4.10 -3.72
CA TYR A 56 4.03 -2.94 -3.27
C TYR A 56 4.63 -3.16 -1.87
N LEU A 57 3.85 -3.78 -0.97
CA LEU A 57 4.29 -4.13 0.37
C LEU A 57 4.32 -5.65 0.53
N GLN A 58 5.26 -6.15 1.31
CA GLN A 58 5.21 -7.49 1.88
C GLN A 58 4.73 -7.40 3.32
N ARG A 59 3.82 -8.31 3.68
CA ARG A 59 3.35 -8.51 5.04
C ARG A 59 3.98 -9.78 5.60
N ASP A 60 4.39 -9.74 6.86
CA ASP A 60 4.80 -10.93 7.59
C ASP A 60 3.60 -11.91 7.78
N PRO A 61 3.84 -13.24 7.84
CA PRO A 61 2.80 -14.24 8.08
C PRO A 61 1.88 -13.95 9.28
N TYR A 62 2.38 -13.33 10.35
CA TYR A 62 1.60 -12.95 11.53
C TYR A 62 0.84 -11.63 11.36
N GLY A 63 1.06 -10.90 10.27
CA GLY A 63 0.39 -9.64 9.96
C GLY A 63 0.80 -8.44 10.80
N LYS A 64 1.89 -8.56 11.55
CA LYS A 64 2.34 -7.52 12.47
C LYS A 64 3.29 -6.51 11.82
N SER A 65 3.93 -6.92 10.73
CA SER A 65 5.00 -6.16 10.11
C SER A 65 4.83 -6.09 8.60
N TYR A 66 5.21 -4.93 8.07
CA TYR A 66 5.13 -4.57 6.66
C TYR A 66 6.47 -4.02 6.20
N ARG A 67 6.86 -4.29 4.96
CA ARG A 67 8.06 -3.72 4.35
C ARG A 67 7.82 -3.48 2.87
N LEU A 68 8.55 -2.54 2.27
CA LEU A 68 8.51 -2.37 0.82
C LEU A 68 9.01 -3.66 0.16
N ARG A 69 8.27 -4.16 -0.83
CA ARG A 69 8.75 -5.29 -1.64
C ARG A 69 9.87 -4.76 -2.52
N GLN A 70 11.08 -5.27 -2.30
CA GLN A 70 12.18 -5.05 -3.24
C GLN A 70 11.86 -5.86 -4.50
N ALA A 71 11.76 -5.15 -5.63
CA ALA A 71 11.63 -5.75 -6.95
C ALA A 71 12.97 -6.34 -7.40
#